data_AF-A0A1H0IYV4-F1
#
_entry.id   AF-A0A1H0IYV4-F1
#
_cell.length_a   1.000
_cell.length_b   1.000
_cell.length_c   1.000
_cell.angle_alpha   90.00
_cell.angle_beta   90.00
_cell.angle_gamma   90.00
#
_symmetry.space_group_name_H-M   'P 1'
#
loop_
_entity.id
_entity.type
_entity.pdbx_description
1 polymer ?
#
loop_
_entity_poly.entity_id
_entity_poly.type
_entity_poly.pdbx_seq_one_letter_code
_entity_poly.pdbx_strand_id
1 'polypeptide(L)'
;MLLNKRKIAFWIMMITLLLLSACGKSPEKAILGSWKAVSGNEIISSYFIINEDRFTARAGTDETPESVEYILTKMQDDNFMIEIINPDGTIEFLFEGFFENKDTIAIVSEEEAENAKLVRVDNLAAEMANDEKRKQEEEEKLQEERDKEFAIEEEKRLQEEKEEELAREEQRKHEEEKKKERAEKEEQKKIEREKEEERLQEEKEQQMAKTEENEAQDTVESEIVEEAEAEQKIASASSKNEYLQKGNNLTEKINNEAKELFEQDTQLGFYGQYYQDWDDLLNEVWGELKTNMPESEFETLKQEQIEWIQMKEQNFAERPKEPASERASGMDYLAFETKDRTYYLIENHLK
;
A
#
# COMPACT_ATOMS: atom_id res chain seq x y z
N MET A 1 -55.71 31.59 -67.06
CA MET A 1 -55.02 30.27 -67.07
C MET A 1 -54.52 30.01 -65.66
N LEU A 2 -55.45 29.66 -64.78
CA LEU A 2 -55.27 29.52 -63.33
C LEU A 2 -55.83 28.14 -62.98
N LEU A 3 -54.98 27.12 -63.03
CA LEU A 3 -55.33 25.77 -62.62
C LEU A 3 -54.39 25.32 -61.50
N ASN A 4 -54.96 25.31 -60.29
CA ASN A 4 -54.77 24.31 -59.23
C ASN A 4 -53.35 24.00 -58.71
N LYS A 5 -52.72 24.99 -58.08
CA LYS A 5 -51.61 24.76 -57.12
C LYS A 5 -52.05 24.13 -55.78
N ARG A 6 -53.34 23.83 -55.60
CA ARG A 6 -53.92 23.22 -54.38
C ARG A 6 -54.00 21.69 -54.37
N LYS A 7 -53.60 21.00 -55.45
CA LYS A 7 -53.63 19.51 -55.51
C LYS A 7 -52.27 18.83 -55.45
N ILE A 8 -51.16 19.59 -55.52
CA ILE A 8 -49.80 19.02 -55.48
C ILE A 8 -49.29 18.86 -54.03
N ALA A 9 -49.72 19.73 -53.11
CA ALA A 9 -49.38 19.60 -51.69
C ALA A 9 -50.01 18.35 -51.02
N PHE A 10 -51.14 17.86 -51.54
CA PHE A 10 -51.82 16.67 -51.01
C PHE A 10 -51.25 15.35 -51.53
N TRP A 11 -50.44 15.36 -52.59
CA TRP A 11 -49.75 14.17 -53.10
C TRP A 11 -48.34 13.99 -52.54
N ILE A 12 -47.69 15.08 -52.11
CA ILE A 12 -46.39 15.01 -51.43
C ILE A 12 -46.57 14.59 -49.96
N MET A 13 -47.68 14.97 -49.31
CA MET A 13 -47.99 14.57 -47.93
C MET A 13 -48.48 13.11 -47.79
N MET A 14 -48.88 12.47 -48.90
CA MET A 14 -49.28 11.05 -48.98
C MET A 14 -48.14 10.10 -49.41
N ILE A 15 -46.97 10.65 -49.77
CA ILE A 15 -45.74 9.85 -50.03
C ILE A 15 -44.78 9.91 -48.82
N THR A 16 -44.91 10.89 -47.93
CA THR A 16 -44.22 10.90 -46.62
C THR A 16 -44.96 10.14 -45.51
N LEU A 17 -46.07 9.47 -45.82
CA LEU A 17 -46.80 8.57 -44.89
C LEU A 17 -46.86 7.11 -45.38
N LEU A 18 -46.06 6.77 -46.39
CA LEU A 18 -45.85 5.40 -46.88
C LEU A 18 -44.34 5.03 -46.93
N LEU A 19 -43.56 5.56 -45.98
CA LEU A 19 -42.21 5.09 -45.63
C LEU A 19 -42.01 4.98 -44.10
N LEU A 20 -43.11 4.84 -43.35
CA LEU A 20 -43.12 4.20 -42.04
C LEU A 20 -44.09 3.02 -42.08
N SER A 21 -44.01 2.22 -43.15
CA SER A 21 -44.09 0.78 -42.92
C SER A 21 -42.85 0.46 -42.08
N ALA A 22 -42.99 0.67 -40.77
CA ALA A 22 -42.18 0.00 -39.78
C ALA A 22 -42.07 -1.43 -40.28
N CYS A 23 -40.88 -1.81 -40.73
CA CYS A 23 -40.51 -3.20 -40.75
C CYS A 23 -40.62 -3.64 -39.30
N GLY A 24 -41.83 -4.04 -38.89
CA GLY A 24 -42.07 -4.88 -37.72
C GLY A 24 -41.41 -6.21 -38.00
N LYS A 25 -40.07 -6.21 -38.03
CA LYS A 25 -39.31 -7.42 -37.78
C LYS A 25 -39.55 -7.66 -36.30
N SER A 26 -40.26 -8.74 -36.00
CA SER A 26 -40.33 -9.29 -34.66
C SER A 26 -38.94 -9.23 -34.02
N PRO A 27 -38.80 -8.83 -32.73
CA PRO A 27 -37.50 -8.77 -32.05
C PRO A 27 -36.69 -10.07 -32.22
N GLU A 28 -37.39 -11.20 -32.36
CA GLU A 28 -36.88 -12.53 -32.72
C GLU A 28 -35.87 -12.54 -33.88
N LYS A 29 -36.07 -11.71 -34.92
CA LYS A 29 -35.14 -11.64 -36.07
C LYS A 29 -34.19 -10.46 -36.00
N ALA A 30 -34.56 -9.41 -35.27
CA ALA A 30 -33.73 -8.22 -35.13
C ALA A 30 -32.54 -8.47 -34.21
N ILE A 31 -32.70 -9.38 -33.23
CA ILE A 31 -31.66 -9.69 -32.26
C ILE A 31 -30.56 -10.61 -32.80
N LEU A 32 -30.83 -11.32 -33.89
CA LEU A 32 -29.87 -12.25 -34.47
C LEU A 32 -28.61 -11.51 -34.96
N GLY A 33 -27.45 -12.09 -34.72
CA GLY A 33 -26.14 -11.58 -35.14
C GLY A 33 -25.10 -11.55 -34.04
N SER A 34 -24.00 -10.85 -34.31
CA SER A 34 -22.90 -10.67 -33.37
C SER A 34 -22.98 -9.31 -32.70
N TRP A 35 -22.68 -9.29 -31.41
CA TRP A 35 -22.85 -8.15 -30.52
C TRP A 35 -21.64 -8.02 -29.60
N LYS A 36 -21.33 -6.78 -29.22
CA LYS A 36 -20.31 -6.42 -28.24
C LYS A 36 -20.98 -5.68 -27.09
N ALA A 37 -20.69 -6.12 -25.87
CA ALA A 37 -21.09 -5.41 -24.66
C ALA A 37 -20.27 -4.14 -24.51
N VAL A 38 -20.92 -3.04 -24.16
CA VAL A 38 -20.29 -1.75 -23.85
C VAL A 38 -20.95 -1.22 -22.59
N SER A 39 -20.17 -0.80 -21.60
CA SER A 39 -20.68 -0.13 -20.39
C SER A 39 -19.88 1.15 -20.15
N GLY A 40 -20.57 2.28 -20.08
CA GLY A 40 -19.93 3.60 -19.93
C GLY A 40 -18.87 3.86 -21.02
N ASN A 41 -17.67 4.23 -20.58
CA ASN A 41 -16.49 4.40 -21.45
C ASN A 41 -15.56 3.17 -21.44
N GLU A 42 -15.92 2.11 -20.72
CA GLU A 42 -15.09 0.92 -20.59
C GLU A 42 -15.39 -0.10 -21.69
N ILE A 43 -14.31 -0.70 -22.18
CA ILE A 43 -14.37 -1.73 -23.20
C ILE A 43 -14.55 -3.05 -22.48
N ILE A 44 -15.80 -3.47 -22.32
CA ILE A 44 -16.08 -4.81 -21.84
C ILE A 44 -15.68 -5.79 -22.95
N SER A 45 -14.82 -6.76 -22.63
CA SER A 45 -14.38 -7.78 -23.59
C SER A 45 -15.38 -8.91 -23.77
N SER A 46 -16.67 -8.61 -23.63
CA SER A 46 -17.74 -9.58 -23.73
C SER A 46 -18.44 -9.44 -25.08
N TYR A 47 -18.47 -10.55 -25.78
CA TYR A 47 -19.00 -10.68 -27.12
C TYR A 47 -20.09 -11.73 -27.12
N PHE A 48 -21.18 -11.46 -27.83
CA PHE A 48 -22.33 -12.35 -27.91
C PHE A 48 -22.65 -12.68 -29.36
N ILE A 49 -23.02 -13.93 -29.62
CA ILE A 49 -23.60 -14.36 -30.89
C ILE A 49 -24.98 -14.90 -30.57
N ILE A 50 -26.00 -14.29 -31.15
CA ILE A 50 -27.39 -14.69 -30.97
C ILE A 50 -27.86 -15.32 -32.29
N ASN A 51 -28.09 -16.62 -32.26
CA ASN A 51 -28.67 -17.40 -33.36
C ASN A 51 -30.15 -17.70 -33.06
N GLU A 52 -30.83 -18.42 -33.95
CA GLU A 52 -32.26 -18.70 -33.79
C GLU A 52 -32.58 -19.51 -32.52
N ASP A 53 -31.66 -20.36 -32.08
CA ASP A 53 -31.83 -21.33 -30.99
C ASP A 53 -30.78 -21.20 -29.88
N ARG A 54 -29.68 -20.50 -30.14
CA ARG A 54 -28.54 -20.44 -29.21
C ARG A 54 -28.04 -19.02 -28.97
N PHE A 55 -27.72 -18.77 -27.71
CA PHE A 55 -26.95 -17.63 -27.25
C PHE A 55 -25.53 -18.10 -26.94
N THR A 56 -24.54 -17.47 -27.56
CA THR A 56 -23.12 -17.78 -27.34
C THR A 56 -22.42 -16.57 -26.76
N ALA A 57 -21.80 -16.72 -25.59
CA ALA A 57 -20.95 -15.70 -24.98
C ALA A 57 -19.45 -16.03 -25.19
N ARG A 58 -18.63 -15.00 -25.31
CA ARG A 58 -17.16 -15.08 -25.37
C ARG A 58 -16.55 -13.91 -24.62
N ALA A 59 -15.58 -14.16 -23.74
CA ALA A 59 -14.82 -13.11 -23.05
C ALA A 59 -13.38 -12.99 -23.60
N GLY A 60 -13.26 -12.74 -24.92
CA GLY A 60 -11.97 -12.58 -25.61
C GLY A 60 -11.62 -13.71 -26.57
N THR A 61 -10.42 -13.62 -27.16
CA THR A 61 -9.93 -14.49 -28.24
C THR A 61 -9.50 -15.88 -27.77
N ASP A 62 -8.97 -15.96 -26.54
CA ASP A 62 -8.40 -17.19 -25.98
C ASP A 62 -9.39 -17.99 -25.13
N GLU A 63 -10.57 -17.45 -24.85
CA GLU A 63 -11.58 -18.12 -24.04
C GLU A 63 -12.48 -19.04 -24.86
N THR A 64 -12.79 -20.21 -24.28
CA THR A 64 -13.73 -21.14 -24.88
C THR A 64 -15.13 -20.54 -24.89
N PRO A 65 -15.80 -20.45 -26.05
CA PRO A 65 -17.14 -19.89 -26.11
C PRO A 65 -18.13 -20.73 -25.31
N GLU A 66 -18.92 -20.08 -24.49
CA GLU A 66 -20.03 -20.69 -23.77
C GLU A 66 -21.29 -20.54 -24.61
N SER A 67 -22.11 -21.58 -24.70
CA SER A 67 -23.29 -21.56 -25.58
C SER A 67 -24.47 -22.28 -24.96
N VAL A 68 -25.54 -21.53 -24.74
CA VAL A 68 -26.76 -21.95 -24.06
C VAL A 68 -27.97 -21.74 -24.98
N GLU A 69 -29.07 -22.43 -24.70
CA GLU A 69 -30.35 -22.08 -25.30
C GLU A 69 -30.91 -20.83 -24.60
N TYR A 70 -31.83 -20.13 -25.26
CA TYR A 70 -32.42 -18.92 -24.67
C TYR A 70 -33.91 -18.79 -25.02
N ILE A 71 -34.62 -18.05 -24.19
CA ILE A 71 -36.01 -17.66 -24.36
C ILE A 71 -36.03 -16.15 -24.57
N LEU A 72 -36.66 -15.71 -25.67
CA LEU A 72 -36.92 -14.30 -25.93
C LEU A 72 -38.39 -13.99 -25.66
N THR A 73 -38.63 -13.18 -24.63
CA THR A 73 -39.98 -12.77 -24.24
C THR A 73 -40.21 -11.32 -24.64
N LYS A 74 -41.19 -11.06 -25.51
CA LYS A 74 -41.59 -9.68 -25.83
C LYS A 74 -42.38 -9.08 -24.67
N MET A 75 -41.95 -7.91 -24.21
CA MET A 75 -42.58 -7.16 -23.12
C MET A 75 -43.47 -6.03 -23.65
N GLN A 76 -44.06 -5.23 -22.74
CA GLN A 76 -44.77 -4.00 -23.10
C GLN A 76 -43.77 -2.93 -23.57
N ASP A 77 -44.24 -1.91 -24.30
CA ASP A 77 -43.45 -0.74 -24.73
C ASP A 77 -42.21 -1.03 -25.60
N ASP A 78 -42.27 -2.06 -26.44
CA ASP A 78 -41.18 -2.50 -27.35
C ASP A 78 -39.91 -3.02 -26.65
N ASN A 79 -39.97 -3.22 -25.33
CA ASN A 79 -38.96 -3.96 -24.58
C ASN A 79 -39.02 -5.46 -24.86
N PHE A 80 -37.92 -6.15 -24.59
CA PHE A 80 -37.83 -7.59 -24.58
C PHE A 80 -36.93 -8.08 -23.45
N MET A 81 -37.17 -9.30 -23.02
CA MET A 81 -36.40 -9.98 -21.99
C MET A 81 -35.75 -11.22 -22.60
N ILE A 82 -34.49 -11.46 -22.23
CA ILE A 82 -33.78 -12.69 -22.55
C ILE A 82 -33.54 -13.47 -21.26
N GLU A 83 -33.93 -14.74 -21.29
CA GLU A 83 -33.60 -15.72 -20.26
C GLU A 83 -32.76 -16.81 -20.92
N ILE A 84 -31.73 -17.30 -20.25
CA ILE A 84 -30.90 -18.42 -20.70
C ILE A 84 -31.35 -19.71 -20.04
N ILE A 85 -31.18 -20.82 -20.74
CA ILE A 85 -31.45 -22.16 -20.25
C ILE A 85 -30.10 -22.85 -20.00
N ASN A 86 -29.78 -23.04 -18.72
CA ASN A 86 -28.56 -23.69 -18.28
C ASN A 86 -28.55 -25.19 -18.63
N PRO A 87 -27.37 -25.85 -18.68
CA PRO A 87 -27.27 -27.27 -19.02
C PRO A 87 -28.06 -28.22 -18.09
N ASP A 88 -28.32 -27.80 -16.85
CA ASP A 88 -29.13 -28.53 -15.88
C ASP A 88 -30.65 -28.31 -16.05
N GLY A 89 -31.04 -27.47 -17.01
CA GLY A 89 -32.43 -27.11 -17.30
C GLY A 89 -32.96 -25.94 -16.48
N THR A 90 -32.14 -25.31 -15.62
CA THR A 90 -32.55 -24.09 -14.92
C THR A 90 -32.66 -22.91 -15.88
N ILE A 91 -33.65 -22.04 -15.65
CA ILE A 91 -33.86 -20.82 -16.43
C ILE A 91 -33.37 -19.65 -15.60
N GLU A 92 -32.51 -18.84 -16.18
CA GLU A 92 -31.90 -17.68 -15.53
C GLU A 92 -32.13 -16.43 -16.35
N PHE A 93 -32.52 -15.35 -15.68
CA PHE A 93 -32.66 -14.04 -16.32
C PHE A 93 -31.29 -13.53 -16.75
N LEU A 94 -31.16 -13.15 -18.03
CA LEU A 94 -29.92 -12.59 -18.55
C LEU A 94 -29.97 -11.06 -18.58
N PHE A 95 -30.93 -10.49 -19.33
CA PHE A 95 -31.17 -9.05 -19.34
C PHE A 95 -32.53 -8.69 -19.90
N GLU A 96 -33.02 -7.50 -19.54
CA GLU A 96 -34.08 -6.79 -20.24
C GLU A 96 -33.46 -5.71 -21.13
N GLY A 97 -34.00 -5.49 -22.32
CA GLY A 97 -33.48 -4.49 -23.23
C GLY A 97 -34.48 -4.00 -24.26
N PHE A 98 -34.11 -2.94 -24.96
CA PHE A 98 -34.84 -2.42 -26.10
C PHE A 98 -33.89 -1.96 -27.20
N PHE A 99 -34.35 -1.98 -28.45
CA PHE A 99 -33.55 -1.48 -29.57
C PHE A 99 -33.59 0.05 -29.59
N GLU A 100 -32.45 0.71 -29.34
CA GLU A 100 -32.30 2.14 -29.63
C GLU A 100 -32.32 2.37 -31.15
N ASN A 101 -31.70 1.45 -31.88
CA ASN A 101 -31.70 1.38 -33.34
C ASN A 101 -31.38 -0.06 -33.79
N LYS A 102 -31.25 -0.30 -35.10
CA LYS A 102 -30.99 -1.65 -35.65
C LYS A 102 -29.66 -2.30 -35.20
N ASP A 103 -28.70 -1.49 -34.76
CA ASP A 103 -27.33 -1.87 -34.44
C ASP A 103 -27.01 -1.63 -32.96
N THR A 104 -28.00 -1.28 -32.13
CA THR A 104 -27.80 -0.99 -30.71
C THR A 104 -29.00 -1.43 -29.88
N ILE A 105 -28.73 -2.24 -28.86
CA ILE A 105 -29.67 -2.61 -27.80
C ILE A 105 -29.23 -1.89 -26.54
N ALA A 106 -30.12 -1.10 -25.94
CA ALA A 106 -29.93 -0.60 -24.58
C ALA A 106 -30.38 -1.68 -23.59
N ILE A 107 -29.57 -1.93 -22.58
CA ILE A 107 -29.90 -2.84 -21.48
C ILE A 107 -30.59 -2.04 -20.38
N VAL A 108 -31.73 -2.52 -19.94
CA VAL A 108 -32.50 -1.96 -18.81
C VAL A 108 -31.99 -2.62 -17.55
N SER A 109 -31.41 -1.83 -16.64
CA SER A 109 -30.96 -2.27 -15.31
C SER A 109 -31.60 -1.39 -14.24
N GLU A 110 -32.08 -1.99 -13.15
CA GLU A 110 -32.62 -1.27 -11.98
C GLU A 110 -31.51 -0.81 -11.01
N GLU A 111 -30.32 -1.42 -11.06
CA GLU A 111 -29.14 -1.05 -10.28
C GLU A 111 -28.01 -0.51 -11.17
N GLU A 112 -27.14 0.31 -10.57
CA GLU A 112 -26.02 1.20 -10.99
C GLU A 112 -25.21 0.95 -12.29
N ALA A 113 -25.55 -0.02 -13.14
CA ALA A 113 -25.04 -0.17 -14.50
C ALA A 113 -25.61 0.89 -15.46
N GLU A 114 -25.38 2.18 -15.17
CA GLU A 114 -25.79 3.28 -16.04
C GLU A 114 -25.17 3.10 -17.45
N ASN A 115 -26.02 2.89 -18.46
CA ASN A 115 -25.69 2.89 -19.89
C ASN A 115 -25.03 1.62 -20.47
N ALA A 116 -25.30 0.44 -19.92
CA ALA A 116 -24.93 -0.81 -20.58
C ALA A 116 -25.69 -0.97 -21.91
N LYS A 117 -24.95 -1.29 -22.98
CA LYS A 117 -25.51 -1.49 -24.34
C LYS A 117 -24.84 -2.67 -25.04
N LEU A 118 -25.58 -3.29 -25.95
CA LEU A 118 -25.03 -4.21 -26.93
C LEU A 118 -24.95 -3.51 -28.28
N VAL A 119 -23.76 -3.43 -28.86
CA VAL A 119 -23.52 -2.83 -30.18
C VAL A 119 -23.27 -3.94 -31.18
N ARG A 120 -23.94 -3.88 -32.33
CA ARG A 120 -23.80 -4.89 -33.39
C ARG A 120 -22.40 -4.83 -34.00
N VAL A 121 -21.82 -6.00 -34.25
CA VAL A 121 -20.50 -6.17 -34.86
C VAL A 121 -20.62 -7.01 -36.12
N ASP A 122 -20.10 -6.52 -37.24
CA ASP A 122 -20.18 -7.22 -38.53
C ASP A 122 -19.15 -8.36 -38.65
N ASN A 123 -17.94 -8.15 -38.13
CA ASN A 123 -16.87 -9.14 -38.11
C ASN A 123 -16.33 -9.28 -36.69
N LEU A 124 -16.87 -10.27 -35.98
CA LEU A 124 -16.55 -10.51 -34.58
C LEU A 124 -15.06 -10.77 -34.36
N ALA A 125 -14.43 -11.59 -35.21
CA ALA A 125 -13.02 -11.93 -35.07
C ALA A 125 -12.11 -10.71 -35.25
N ALA A 126 -12.43 -9.82 -36.20
CA ALA A 126 -11.67 -8.60 -36.40
C ALA A 126 -11.84 -7.61 -35.23
N GLU A 127 -13.07 -7.47 -34.71
CA GLU A 127 -13.33 -6.59 -33.56
C GLU A 127 -12.59 -7.08 -32.30
N MET A 128 -12.63 -8.39 -32.04
CA MET A 128 -11.90 -9.00 -30.93
C MET A 128 -10.39 -8.80 -31.04
N ALA A 129 -9.81 -8.99 -32.23
CA ALA A 129 -8.38 -8.78 -32.45
C ALA A 129 -7.97 -7.30 -32.27
N ASN A 130 -8.84 -6.36 -32.65
CA ASN A 130 -8.59 -4.93 -32.43
C ASN A 130 -8.65 -4.56 -30.95
N ASP A 131 -9.61 -5.11 -30.21
CA ASP A 131 -9.69 -4.89 -28.76
C ASP A 131 -8.50 -5.48 -28.02
N GLU A 132 -8.05 -6.67 -28.40
CA GLU A 132 -6.87 -7.31 -27.81
C GLU A 132 -5.61 -6.49 -28.08
N LYS A 133 -5.43 -5.98 -29.31
CA LYS A 133 -4.33 -5.07 -29.65
C LYS A 133 -4.37 -3.79 -28.83
N ARG A 134 -5.55 -3.19 -28.64
CA ARG A 134 -5.71 -1.99 -27.81
C ARG A 134 -5.37 -2.25 -26.34
N LYS A 135 -5.78 -3.41 -25.81
CA LYS A 135 -5.41 -3.83 -24.44
C LYS A 135 -3.90 -3.99 -24.30
N GLN A 136 -3.24 -4.66 -25.25
CA GLN A 136 -1.78 -4.78 -25.26
C GLN A 136 -1.09 -3.43 -25.33
N GLU A 137 -1.57 -2.50 -26.15
CA GLU A 137 -1.02 -1.14 -26.22
C GLU A 137 -1.24 -0.33 -24.93
N GLU A 138 -2.34 -0.54 -24.22
CA GLU A 138 -2.61 0.08 -22.91
C GLU A 138 -1.74 -0.53 -21.81
N GLU A 139 -1.55 -1.84 -21.79
CA GLU A 139 -0.65 -2.54 -20.87
C GLU A 139 0.82 -2.13 -21.08
N GLU A 140 1.26 -1.99 -22.33
CA GLU A 140 2.61 -1.53 -22.68
C GLU A 140 2.84 -0.09 -22.18
N LYS A 141 1.87 0.81 -22.40
CA LYS A 141 1.95 2.18 -21.86
C LYS A 141 2.02 2.20 -20.34
N LEU A 142 1.19 1.39 -19.67
CA LEU A 142 1.20 1.31 -18.21
C LEU A 142 2.53 0.75 -17.69
N GLN A 143 3.13 -0.21 -18.39
CA GLN A 143 4.46 -0.71 -18.07
C GLN A 143 5.53 0.37 -18.27
N GLU A 144 5.49 1.12 -19.38
CA GLU A 144 6.42 2.24 -19.59
C GLU A 144 6.30 3.32 -18.50
N GLU A 145 5.08 3.60 -18.03
CA GLU A 145 4.85 4.55 -16.93
C GLU A 145 5.46 4.03 -15.62
N ARG A 146 5.26 2.75 -15.29
CA ARG A 146 5.89 2.11 -14.12
C ARG A 146 7.41 2.14 -14.21
N ASP A 147 7.98 1.85 -15.37
CA ASP A 147 9.44 1.84 -15.56
C ASP A 147 10.03 3.26 -15.40
N LYS A 148 9.32 4.29 -15.86
CA LYS A 148 9.72 5.69 -15.65
C LYS A 148 9.66 6.09 -14.17
N GLU A 149 8.60 5.68 -13.47
CA GLU A 149 8.45 5.95 -12.04
C GLU A 149 9.54 5.26 -11.23
N PHE A 150 9.84 3.99 -11.53
CA PHE A 150 10.93 3.26 -10.91
C PHE A 150 12.30 3.93 -11.14
N ALA A 151 12.58 4.38 -12.36
CA ALA A 151 13.84 5.07 -12.66
C ALA A 151 13.99 6.39 -11.89
N ILE A 152 12.90 7.14 -11.70
CA ILE A 152 12.89 8.37 -10.89
C ILE A 152 13.18 8.06 -9.43
N GLU A 153 12.56 7.03 -8.87
CA GLU A 153 12.77 6.64 -7.46
C GLU A 153 14.20 6.12 -7.23
N GLU A 154 14.75 5.35 -8.17
CA GLU A 154 16.14 4.90 -8.10
C GLU A 154 17.14 6.07 -8.14
N GLU A 155 16.91 7.06 -8.99
CA GLU A 155 17.74 8.27 -9.05
C GLU A 155 17.68 9.06 -7.73
N LYS A 156 16.49 9.19 -7.14
CA LYS A 156 16.29 9.84 -5.85
C LYS A 156 17.02 9.12 -4.72
N ARG A 157 16.90 7.78 -4.64
CA ARG A 157 17.62 6.97 -3.65
C ARG A 157 19.14 7.14 -3.77
N LEU A 158 19.67 7.13 -4.99
CA LEU A 158 21.10 7.36 -5.24
C LEU A 158 21.54 8.77 -4.85
N GLN A 159 20.66 9.77 -4.94
CA GLN A 159 20.95 11.12 -4.47
C GLN A 159 20.97 11.18 -2.94
N GLU A 160 19.99 10.57 -2.27
CA GLU A 160 19.92 10.50 -0.80
C GLU A 160 21.15 9.78 -0.22
N GLU A 161 21.58 8.66 -0.81
CA GLU A 161 22.78 7.93 -0.38
C GLU A 161 24.05 8.79 -0.51
N LYS A 162 24.18 9.59 -1.58
CA LYS A 162 25.30 10.52 -1.76
C LYS A 162 25.28 11.65 -0.74
N GLU A 163 24.11 12.19 -0.42
CA GLU A 163 23.96 13.24 0.59
C GLU A 163 24.32 12.71 1.99
N GLU A 164 23.93 11.47 2.30
CA GLU A 164 24.29 10.82 3.56
C GLU A 164 25.80 10.51 3.65
N GLU A 165 26.41 10.03 2.57
CA GLU A 165 27.86 9.78 2.52
C GLU A 165 28.64 11.08 2.74
N LEU A 166 28.20 12.19 2.12
CA LEU A 166 28.81 13.50 2.31
C LEU A 166 28.69 13.97 3.77
N ALA A 167 27.52 13.81 4.39
CA ALA A 167 27.30 14.17 5.79
C ALA A 167 28.20 13.34 6.74
N ARG A 168 28.35 12.03 6.48
CA ARG A 168 29.25 11.15 7.24
C ARG A 168 30.71 11.57 7.08
N GLU A 169 31.13 11.98 5.89
CA GLU A 169 32.50 12.48 5.65
C GLU A 169 32.76 13.79 6.40
N GLU A 170 31.80 14.73 6.41
CA GLU A 170 31.90 15.97 7.17
C GLU A 170 31.98 15.72 8.68
N GLN A 171 31.17 14.81 9.23
CA GLN A 171 31.24 14.42 10.64
C GLN A 171 32.61 13.84 10.99
N ARG A 172 33.16 12.95 10.16
CA ARG A 172 34.50 12.38 10.37
C ARG A 172 35.58 13.45 10.41
N LYS A 173 35.54 14.43 9.50
CA LYS A 173 36.48 15.57 9.50
C LYS A 173 36.37 16.38 10.79
N HIS A 174 35.14 16.66 11.23
CA HIS A 174 34.91 17.41 12.47
C HIS A 174 35.41 16.66 13.72
N GLU A 175 35.23 15.34 13.79
CA GLU A 175 35.77 14.52 14.87
C GLU A 175 37.29 14.47 14.89
N GLU A 176 37.93 14.34 13.72
CA GLU A 176 39.39 14.38 13.60
C GLU A 176 39.96 15.73 14.07
N GLU A 177 39.29 16.83 13.73
CA GLU A 177 39.67 18.17 14.16
C GLU A 177 39.53 18.34 15.69
N LYS A 178 38.41 17.88 16.27
CA LYS A 178 38.22 17.83 17.73
C LYS A 178 39.28 16.98 18.44
N LYS A 179 39.69 15.84 17.87
CA LYS A 179 40.75 15.00 18.42
C LYS A 179 42.09 15.72 18.41
N LYS A 180 42.43 16.42 17.33
CA LYS A 180 43.66 17.26 17.27
C LYS A 180 43.65 18.36 18.32
N GLU A 181 42.54 19.09 18.45
CA GLU A 181 42.41 20.17 19.45
C GLU A 181 42.54 19.63 20.89
N ARG A 182 41.97 18.45 21.18
CA ARG A 182 42.13 17.79 22.50
C ARG A 182 43.58 17.39 22.76
N ALA A 183 44.25 16.81 21.78
CA ALA A 183 45.66 16.42 21.91
C ALA A 183 46.56 17.64 22.15
N GLU A 184 46.32 18.76 21.45
CA GLU A 184 47.05 20.02 21.68
C GLU A 184 46.81 20.56 23.10
N LYS A 185 45.56 20.54 23.59
CA LYS A 185 45.25 20.95 24.97
C LYS A 185 45.89 20.05 26.03
N GLU A 186 45.95 18.74 25.81
CA GLU A 186 46.61 17.81 26.73
C GLU A 186 48.12 18.05 26.79
N GLU A 187 48.76 18.22 25.64
CA GLU A 187 50.19 18.56 25.57
C GLU A 187 50.49 19.87 26.29
N GLN A 188 49.62 20.88 26.11
CA GLN A 188 49.79 22.17 26.75
C GLN A 188 49.60 22.10 28.27
N LYS A 189 48.64 21.31 28.76
CA LYS A 189 48.48 21.01 30.19
C LYS A 189 49.68 20.27 30.76
N LYS A 190 50.28 19.36 30.00
CA LYS A 190 51.47 18.63 30.43
C LYS A 190 52.67 19.57 30.61
N ILE A 191 52.90 20.47 29.66
CA ILE A 191 53.92 21.52 29.75
C ILE A 191 53.67 22.43 30.97
N GLU A 192 52.41 22.77 31.26
CA GLU A 192 52.06 23.61 32.40
C GLU A 192 52.30 22.90 33.74
N ARG A 193 51.98 21.60 33.85
CA ARG A 193 52.29 20.79 35.04
C ARG A 193 53.80 20.65 35.26
N GLU A 194 54.57 20.39 34.21
CA GLU A 194 56.03 20.29 34.31
C GLU A 194 56.63 21.60 34.85
N LYS A 195 56.14 22.76 34.38
CA LYS A 195 56.56 24.06 34.91
C LYS A 195 56.15 24.31 36.36
N GLU A 196 54.97 23.82 36.76
CA GLU A 196 54.50 23.96 38.14
C GLU A 196 55.26 23.05 39.10
N GLU A 197 55.57 21.82 38.69
CA GLU A 197 56.46 20.91 39.43
C GLU A 197 57.86 21.51 39.59
N GLU A 198 58.41 22.11 38.53
CA GLU A 198 59.72 22.80 38.58
C GLU A 198 59.69 23.97 39.57
N ARG A 199 58.62 24.78 39.56
CA ARG A 199 58.40 25.84 40.57
C ARG A 199 58.29 25.32 42.00
N LEU A 200 57.53 24.25 42.20
CA LEU A 200 57.36 23.61 43.53
C LEU A 200 58.67 23.00 44.04
N GLN A 201 59.50 22.48 43.14
CA GLN A 201 60.83 21.98 43.44
C GLN A 201 61.75 23.13 43.89
N GLU A 202 61.77 24.26 43.17
CA GLU A 202 62.51 25.46 43.57
C GLU A 202 62.02 26.02 44.92
N GLU A 203 60.71 26.06 45.16
CA GLU A 203 60.13 26.50 46.44
C GLU A 203 60.52 25.54 47.59
N LYS A 204 60.56 24.23 47.34
CA LYS A 204 61.05 23.23 48.32
C LYS A 204 62.53 23.38 48.61
N GLU A 205 63.37 23.66 47.62
CA GLU A 205 64.80 23.94 47.82
C GLU A 205 65.01 25.21 48.64
N GLN A 206 64.20 26.25 48.42
CA GLN A 206 64.20 27.47 49.23
C GLN A 206 63.66 27.25 50.65
N GLN A 207 62.69 26.35 50.85
CA GLN A 207 62.19 25.97 52.18
C GLN A 207 63.17 25.07 52.94
N MET A 208 63.86 24.14 52.28
CA MET A 208 64.90 23.30 52.88
C MET A 208 66.10 24.13 53.32
N ALA A 209 66.46 25.20 52.60
CA ALA A 209 67.46 26.18 53.05
C ALA A 209 67.01 26.99 54.30
N LYS A 210 65.72 26.94 54.64
CA LYS A 210 65.11 27.67 55.78
C LYS A 210 64.74 26.75 56.95
N THR A 211 64.90 25.45 56.80
CA THR A 211 64.46 24.41 57.75
C THR A 211 65.62 23.47 58.09
N GLU A 212 66.76 24.03 58.50
CA GLU A 212 67.74 23.37 59.40
C GLU A 212 67.45 23.75 60.87
N GLU A 213 66.18 23.94 61.23
CA GLU A 213 65.76 24.12 62.62
C GLU A 213 64.38 23.46 62.84
N ASN A 214 64.42 22.37 63.60
CA ASN A 214 63.32 21.56 64.17
C ASN A 214 62.75 20.39 63.34
N GLU A 215 63.12 19.20 63.80
CA GLU A 215 62.45 17.92 63.63
C GLU A 215 61.06 17.92 64.29
N ALA A 216 60.12 17.14 63.71
CA ALA A 216 59.49 15.97 64.32
C ALA A 216 58.04 15.76 63.83
N GLN A 217 57.86 14.64 63.11
CA GLN A 217 56.92 13.54 63.42
C GLN A 217 55.42 13.87 63.63
N ASP A 218 54.51 13.36 62.78
CA ASP A 218 53.62 12.22 63.09
C ASP A 218 52.60 11.92 61.95
N THR A 219 52.79 10.75 61.35
CA THR A 219 51.88 9.62 61.06
C THR A 219 50.32 9.70 61.08
N VAL A 220 49.72 9.08 60.04
CA VAL A 220 48.54 8.15 59.95
C VAL A 220 47.10 8.62 59.61
N GLU A 221 46.57 7.94 58.57
CA GLU A 221 45.21 7.52 58.11
C GLU A 221 43.97 8.44 58.07
N SER A 222 43.22 8.31 56.97
CA SER A 222 41.80 7.93 57.03
C SER A 222 41.33 7.25 55.72
N GLU A 223 40.84 6.01 55.83
CA GLU A 223 39.98 5.33 54.84
C GLU A 223 38.65 6.06 54.65
N ILE A 224 38.14 6.09 53.41
CA ILE A 224 36.71 6.22 53.11
C ILE A 224 36.36 5.19 52.03
N VAL A 225 35.35 4.39 52.36
CA VAL A 225 34.71 3.36 51.55
C VAL A 225 33.75 4.05 50.57
N GLU A 226 33.87 3.74 49.27
CA GLU A 226 32.81 3.98 48.28
C GLU A 226 32.24 2.63 47.82
N GLU A 227 31.01 2.36 48.24
CA GLU A 227 30.15 1.34 47.66
C GLU A 227 28.91 2.07 47.13
N ALA A 228 28.85 2.25 45.82
CA ALA A 228 27.66 2.69 45.10
C ALA A 228 27.77 2.32 43.61
N GLU A 229 27.69 1.03 43.28
CA GLU A 229 27.44 0.59 41.91
C GLU A 229 26.74 -0.78 41.89
N ALA A 230 25.54 -0.85 42.51
CA ALA A 230 24.74 -2.08 42.51
C ALA A 230 23.21 -1.87 42.55
N GLU A 231 22.68 -0.70 42.20
CA GLU A 231 21.22 -0.49 42.16
C GLU A 231 20.64 -0.23 40.75
N GLN A 232 21.47 -0.15 39.70
CA GLN A 232 20.98 0.08 38.33
C GLN A 232 20.75 -1.22 37.52
N LYS A 233 20.93 -2.40 38.13
CA LYS A 233 20.84 -3.72 37.44
C LYS A 233 19.63 -4.57 37.81
N ILE A 234 18.83 -4.15 38.80
CA ILE A 234 17.67 -4.94 39.29
C ILE A 234 16.35 -4.38 38.77
N ALA A 235 16.27 -3.08 38.44
CA ALA A 235 15.09 -2.47 37.83
C ALA A 235 14.99 -2.72 36.31
N SER A 236 16.12 -2.83 35.58
CA SER A 236 16.11 -2.97 34.12
C SER A 236 15.51 -4.31 33.67
N ALA A 237 16.00 -5.44 34.18
CA ALA A 237 15.51 -6.76 33.82
C ALA A 237 14.00 -6.98 34.05
N SER A 238 13.37 -6.14 34.90
CA SER A 238 11.92 -6.13 35.12
C SER A 238 11.15 -5.53 33.94
N SER A 239 11.57 -4.39 33.37
CA SER A 239 10.83 -3.71 32.30
C SER A 239 10.81 -4.54 31.02
N LYS A 240 11.93 -5.14 30.62
CA LYS A 240 11.97 -6.03 29.44
C LYS A 240 10.99 -7.19 29.55
N ASN A 241 10.96 -7.86 30.71
CA ASN A 241 10.08 -9.00 30.93
C ASN A 241 8.59 -8.59 30.94
N GLU A 242 8.27 -7.42 31.51
CA GLU A 242 6.92 -6.87 31.47
C GLU A 242 6.41 -6.68 30.03
N TYR A 243 7.18 -6.01 29.18
CA TYR A 243 6.75 -5.75 27.80
C TYR A 243 6.72 -7.04 26.94
N LEU A 244 7.63 -7.99 27.17
CA LEU A 244 7.53 -9.33 26.56
C LEU A 244 6.23 -10.03 26.95
N GLN A 245 5.85 -9.96 28.23
CA GLN A 245 4.58 -10.53 28.70
C GLN A 245 3.38 -9.83 28.06
N LYS A 246 3.38 -8.49 27.94
CA LYS A 246 2.31 -7.76 27.23
C LYS A 246 2.17 -8.23 25.78
N GLY A 247 3.27 -8.31 25.02
CA GLY A 247 3.26 -8.80 23.64
C GLY A 247 2.78 -10.25 23.53
N ASN A 248 3.24 -11.13 24.42
CA ASN A 248 2.84 -12.54 24.43
C ASN A 248 1.35 -12.70 24.76
N ASN A 249 0.84 -11.95 25.73
CA ASN A 249 -0.58 -11.95 26.09
C ASN A 249 -1.45 -11.44 24.93
N LEU A 250 -1.01 -10.39 24.23
CA LEU A 250 -1.71 -9.90 23.04
C LEU A 250 -1.73 -10.96 21.93
N THR A 251 -0.60 -11.60 21.66
CA THR A 251 -0.51 -12.71 20.71
C THR A 251 -1.42 -13.89 21.08
N GLU A 252 -1.45 -14.27 22.36
CA GLU A 252 -2.31 -15.33 22.86
C GLU A 252 -3.79 -14.99 22.71
N LYS A 253 -4.19 -13.75 23.07
CA LYS A 253 -5.56 -13.24 22.86
C LYS A 253 -5.96 -13.36 21.39
N ILE A 254 -5.14 -12.84 20.47
CA ILE A 254 -5.39 -12.88 19.03
C ILE A 254 -5.54 -14.32 18.53
N ASN A 255 -4.63 -15.22 18.95
CA ASN A 255 -4.66 -16.62 18.53
C ASN A 255 -5.87 -17.38 19.09
N ASN A 256 -6.33 -17.05 20.30
CA ASN A 256 -7.53 -17.66 20.87
C ASN A 256 -8.79 -17.17 20.15
N GLU A 257 -8.90 -15.88 19.88
CA GLU A 257 -10.01 -15.32 19.10
C GLU A 257 -10.02 -15.89 17.67
N ALA A 258 -8.85 -16.04 17.04
CA ALA A 258 -8.73 -16.69 15.74
C ALA A 258 -9.26 -18.13 15.76
N LYS A 259 -8.95 -18.92 16.80
CA LYS A 259 -9.44 -20.30 16.94
C LYS A 259 -10.93 -20.38 17.25
N GLU A 260 -11.47 -19.42 17.99
CA GLU A 260 -12.89 -19.37 18.31
C GLU A 260 -13.74 -19.00 17.09
N LEU A 261 -13.22 -18.11 16.23
CA LEU A 261 -13.91 -17.64 15.03
C LEU A 261 -13.63 -18.51 13.80
N PHE A 262 -12.45 -19.15 13.72
CA PHE A 262 -11.99 -19.90 12.57
C PHE A 262 -11.40 -21.26 13.00
N GLU A 263 -12.02 -22.36 12.53
CA GLU A 263 -11.61 -23.71 12.93
C GLU A 263 -10.23 -24.13 12.38
N GLN A 264 -9.85 -23.66 11.18
CA GLN A 264 -8.57 -23.99 10.53
C GLN A 264 -7.98 -22.84 9.71
N ASP A 265 -8.79 -22.08 8.96
CA ASP A 265 -8.31 -21.00 8.08
C ASP A 265 -8.80 -19.63 8.56
N THR A 266 -7.87 -18.85 9.11
CA THR A 266 -8.11 -17.46 9.47
C THR A 266 -8.33 -16.62 8.21
N GLN A 267 -9.39 -15.81 8.20
CA GLN A 267 -9.69 -14.94 7.07
C GLN A 267 -8.62 -13.86 6.87
N LEU A 268 -8.36 -13.51 5.60
CA LEU A 268 -7.52 -12.37 5.24
C LEU A 268 -8.07 -11.08 5.88
N GLY A 269 -7.19 -10.30 6.50
CA GLY A 269 -7.51 -9.08 7.23
C GLY A 269 -7.85 -9.25 8.70
N PHE A 270 -7.98 -10.50 9.18
CA PHE A 270 -8.30 -10.74 10.59
C PHE A 270 -7.23 -10.18 11.53
N TYR A 271 -5.95 -10.34 11.21
CA TYR A 271 -4.87 -9.86 12.09
C TYR A 271 -4.76 -8.34 12.04
N GLY A 272 -5.10 -7.74 10.90
CA GLY A 272 -5.08 -6.30 10.68
C GLY A 272 -5.97 -5.51 11.64
N GLN A 273 -7.02 -6.11 12.20
CA GLN A 273 -7.86 -5.44 13.19
C GLN A 273 -7.13 -5.12 14.51
N TYR A 274 -6.01 -5.80 14.78
CA TYR A 274 -5.17 -5.57 15.96
C TYR A 274 -3.96 -4.66 15.66
N TYR A 275 -3.91 -4.03 14.49
CA TYR A 275 -2.82 -3.10 14.17
C TYR A 275 -2.68 -2.01 15.25
N GLN A 276 -3.80 -1.41 15.69
CA GLN A 276 -3.77 -0.38 16.74
C GLN A 276 -3.27 -0.92 18.08
N ASP A 277 -3.70 -2.13 18.49
CA ASP A 277 -3.23 -2.76 19.73
C ASP A 277 -1.70 -2.96 19.71
N TRP A 278 -1.14 -3.33 18.56
CA TRP A 278 0.31 -3.45 18.37
C TRP A 278 1.01 -2.09 18.32
N ASP A 279 0.42 -1.09 17.66
CA ASP A 279 0.99 0.27 17.55
C ASP A 279 1.03 0.97 18.92
N ASP A 280 -0.01 0.80 19.73
CA ASP A 280 -0.06 1.31 21.10
C ASP A 280 1.05 0.67 21.97
N LEU A 281 1.22 -0.66 21.90
CA LEU A 281 2.29 -1.34 22.62
C LEU A 281 3.68 -0.93 22.14
N LEU A 282 3.88 -0.76 20.83
CA LEU A 282 5.12 -0.24 20.26
C LEU A 282 5.45 1.15 20.85
N ASN A 283 4.46 2.02 20.94
CA ASN A 283 4.62 3.38 21.46
C ASN A 283 4.89 3.40 22.97
N GLU A 284 4.32 2.47 23.74
CA GLU A 284 4.69 2.29 25.16
C GLU A 284 6.18 1.91 25.30
N VAL A 285 6.63 0.91 24.54
CA VAL A 285 8.03 0.46 24.51
C VAL A 285 8.95 1.61 24.09
N TRP A 286 8.56 2.38 23.07
CA TRP A 286 9.31 3.55 22.61
C TRP A 286 9.46 4.61 23.71
N GLY A 287 8.39 4.87 24.46
CA GLY A 287 8.41 5.80 25.60
C GLY A 287 9.35 5.35 26.72
N GLU A 288 9.36 4.05 27.03
CA GLU A 288 10.28 3.46 27.99
C GLU A 288 11.74 3.60 27.54
N LEU A 289 12.02 3.30 26.26
CA LEU A 289 13.34 3.44 25.67
C LEU A 289 13.84 4.88 25.74
N LYS A 290 12.99 5.85 25.36
CA LYS A 290 13.30 7.27 25.45
C LYS A 290 13.70 7.72 26.85
N THR A 291 13.12 7.10 27.88
CA THR A 291 13.35 7.48 29.28
C THR A 291 14.62 6.85 29.84
N ASN A 292 14.92 5.60 29.46
CA ASN A 292 15.97 4.80 30.12
C ASN A 292 17.23 4.59 29.27
N MET A 293 17.20 4.93 27.98
CA MET A 293 18.34 4.78 27.07
C MET A 293 19.20 6.06 27.08
N PRO A 294 20.55 5.95 26.99
CA PRO A 294 21.42 7.11 26.78
C PRO A 294 21.01 7.89 25.53
N GLU A 295 21.00 9.22 25.62
CA GLU A 295 20.50 10.11 24.55
C GLU A 295 21.14 9.84 23.18
N SER A 296 22.45 9.56 23.13
CA SER A 296 23.16 9.24 21.89
C SER A 296 22.73 7.90 21.26
N GLU A 297 22.48 6.88 22.09
CA GLU A 297 21.98 5.58 21.62
C GLU A 297 20.53 5.73 21.13
N PHE A 298 19.72 6.52 21.85
CA PHE A 298 18.32 6.75 21.49
C PHE A 298 18.16 7.55 20.20
N GLU A 299 18.97 8.58 19.96
CA GLU A 299 18.91 9.34 18.69
C GLU A 299 19.32 8.47 17.49
N THR A 300 20.25 7.53 17.67
CA THR A 300 20.57 6.54 16.62
C THR A 300 19.37 5.64 16.35
N LEU A 301 18.79 5.05 17.41
CA LEU A 301 17.61 4.18 17.29
C LEU A 301 16.38 4.92 16.71
N LYS A 302 16.25 6.21 16.98
CA LYS A 302 15.19 7.07 16.44
C LYS A 302 15.30 7.27 14.94
N GLN A 303 16.51 7.40 14.42
CA GLN A 303 16.71 7.45 12.98
C GLN A 303 16.30 6.11 12.33
N GLU A 304 16.74 4.99 12.89
CA GLU A 304 16.31 3.65 12.43
C GLU A 304 14.78 3.47 12.52
N GLN A 305 14.14 4.01 13.56
CA GLN A 305 12.70 3.95 13.74
C GLN A 305 11.96 4.77 12.67
N ILE A 306 12.47 5.95 12.31
CA ILE A 306 11.91 6.79 11.25
C ILE A 306 12.00 6.07 9.90
N GLU A 307 13.16 5.50 9.59
CA GLU A 307 13.38 4.73 8.35
C GLU A 307 12.48 3.50 8.27
N TRP A 308 12.35 2.77 9.38
CA TRP A 308 11.43 1.64 9.46
C TRP A 308 9.97 2.05 9.22
N ILE A 309 9.52 3.17 9.81
CA ILE A 309 8.16 3.70 9.57
C ILE A 309 7.99 4.04 8.09
N GLN A 310 8.93 4.76 7.48
CA GLN A 310 8.86 5.15 6.07
C GLN A 310 8.76 3.93 5.16
N MET A 311 9.62 2.93 5.36
CA MET A 311 9.60 1.69 4.60
C MET A 311 8.30 0.91 4.79
N LYS A 312 7.79 0.79 6.03
CA LYS A 312 6.53 0.11 6.33
C LYS A 312 5.34 0.78 5.63
N GLU A 313 5.23 2.10 5.73
CA GLU A 313 4.14 2.87 5.13
C GLU A 313 4.21 2.86 3.60
N GLN A 314 5.40 2.95 3.02
CA GLN A 314 5.61 2.83 1.58
C GLN A 314 5.18 1.44 1.08
N ASN A 315 5.69 0.37 1.68
CA ASN A 315 5.33 -1.00 1.31
C ASN A 315 3.83 -1.25 1.42
N PHE A 316 3.16 -0.63 2.40
CA PHE A 316 1.71 -0.72 2.53
C PHE A 316 0.96 0.11 1.47
N ALA A 317 1.48 1.28 1.09
CA ALA A 317 0.90 2.13 0.06
C ALA A 317 1.02 1.53 -1.36
N GLU A 318 2.09 0.79 -1.62
CA GLU A 318 2.35 0.09 -2.88
C GLU A 318 1.50 -1.18 -3.07
N ARG A 319 0.88 -1.69 -1.99
CA ARG A 319 -0.02 -2.86 -2.09
C ARG A 319 -1.31 -2.50 -2.85
N PRO A 320 -1.87 -3.44 -3.64
CA PRO A 320 -3.14 -3.24 -4.31
C PRO A 320 -4.25 -2.86 -3.32
N LYS A 321 -5.02 -1.83 -3.66
CA LYS A 321 -6.20 -1.41 -2.88
C LYS A 321 -7.44 -2.23 -3.21
N GLU A 322 -7.47 -2.78 -4.42
CA GLU A 322 -8.56 -3.62 -4.91
C GLU A 322 -8.00 -4.95 -5.42
N PRO A 323 -8.75 -6.05 -5.29
CA PRO A 323 -10.05 -6.14 -4.60
C PRO A 323 -9.91 -5.94 -3.08
N ALA A 324 -11.02 -5.72 -2.37
CA ALA A 324 -11.04 -5.51 -0.92
C ALA A 324 -10.25 -6.56 -0.10
N SER A 325 -10.09 -7.79 -0.60
CA SER A 325 -9.25 -8.83 0.01
C SER A 325 -7.76 -8.49 0.03
N GLU A 326 -7.25 -7.81 -1.00
CA GLU A 326 -5.87 -7.30 -1.03
C GLU A 326 -5.67 -6.21 0.01
N ARG A 327 -6.67 -5.32 0.13
CA ARG A 327 -6.64 -4.28 1.17
C ARG A 327 -6.65 -4.87 2.57
N ALA A 328 -7.49 -5.88 2.80
CA ALA A 328 -7.56 -6.64 4.04
C ALA A 328 -6.19 -7.30 4.35
N SER A 329 -5.57 -7.97 3.37
CA SER A 329 -4.23 -8.53 3.52
C SER A 329 -3.16 -7.47 3.83
N GLY A 330 -3.28 -6.28 3.24
CA GLY A 330 -2.43 -5.14 3.59
C GLY A 330 -2.55 -4.74 5.07
N MET A 331 -3.75 -4.81 5.65
CA MET A 331 -3.92 -4.53 7.08
C MET A 331 -3.23 -5.58 7.95
N ASP A 332 -3.29 -6.86 7.58
CA ASP A 332 -2.52 -7.92 8.26
C ASP A 332 -1.02 -7.63 8.22
N TYR A 333 -0.51 -7.17 7.07
CA TYR A 333 0.88 -6.75 6.93
C TYR A 333 1.27 -5.68 7.94
N LEU A 334 0.47 -4.62 8.09
CA LEU A 334 0.75 -3.57 9.09
C LEU A 334 0.81 -4.12 10.51
N ALA A 335 -0.12 -4.99 10.88
CA ALA A 335 -0.12 -5.62 12.20
C ALA A 335 1.13 -6.46 12.44
N PHE A 336 1.55 -7.27 11.46
CA PHE A 336 2.74 -8.12 11.58
C PHE A 336 4.04 -7.33 11.65
N GLU A 337 4.24 -6.35 10.79
CA GLU A 337 5.44 -5.50 10.83
C GLU A 337 5.55 -4.77 12.17
N THR A 338 4.43 -4.25 12.67
CA THR A 338 4.38 -3.52 13.94
C THR A 338 4.64 -4.44 15.13
N LYS A 339 4.09 -5.66 15.11
CA LYS A 339 4.39 -6.71 16.09
C LYS A 339 5.88 -7.05 16.09
N ASP A 340 6.46 -7.34 14.93
CA ASP A 340 7.85 -7.76 14.81
C ASP A 340 8.80 -6.64 15.26
N ARG A 341 8.51 -5.38 14.90
CA ARG A 341 9.26 -4.22 15.40
C ARG A 341 9.12 -4.05 16.92
N THR A 342 7.93 -4.29 17.48
CA THR A 342 7.72 -4.24 18.93
C THR A 342 8.62 -5.24 19.65
N TYR A 343 8.64 -6.50 19.22
CA TYR A 343 9.53 -7.51 19.80
C TYR A 343 11.00 -7.17 19.59
N TYR A 344 11.38 -6.68 18.41
CA TYR A 344 12.75 -6.23 18.15
C TYR A 344 13.21 -5.18 19.15
N LEU A 345 12.39 -4.15 19.41
CA LEU A 345 12.71 -3.09 20.38
C LEU A 345 12.84 -3.65 21.80
N ILE A 346 11.91 -4.51 22.21
CA ILE A 346 11.94 -5.14 23.53
C ILE A 346 13.18 -6.03 23.70
N GLU A 347 13.50 -6.85 22.71
CA GLU A 347 14.57 -7.84 22.82
C GLU A 347 15.96 -7.23 22.74
N ASN A 348 16.14 -6.21 21.91
CA ASN A 348 17.47 -5.66 21.61
C ASN A 348 17.80 -4.39 22.38
N HIS A 349 16.79 -3.61 22.81
CA HIS A 349 17.00 -2.26 23.32
C HIS A 349 16.52 -2.05 24.76
N LEU A 350 15.51 -2.80 25.24
CA LEU A 350 15.19 -2.80 26.67
C LEU A 350 16.22 -3.64 27.43
N LYS A 351 16.75 -3.06 28.52
CA LYS A 351 17.76 -3.68 29.41
C LYS A 351 17.11 -4.41 30.57
#